data_AF-A0A0U3E2F8-F1
#
_entry.id   AF-A0A0U3E2F8-F1
#
_cell.length_a   1.000
_cell.length_b   1.000
_cell.length_c   1.000
_cell.angle_alpha   90.00
_cell.angle_beta   90.00
_cell.angle_gamma   90.00
#
_symmetry.space_group_name_H-M   'P 1'
#
loop_
_entity.id
_entity.type
_entity.pdbx_description
1 polymer ?
#
loop_
_entity_poly.entity_id
_entity_poly.type
_entity_poly.pdbx_seq_one_letter_code
_entity_poly.pdbx_strand_id
1 'polypeptide(L)'
;MLAAVVLYETGKEMGARIARNSYERVMDPEEAIREVPKILAWIGIDSLQKGNEIYVMDAVGLATSDEEGVCHFERGLVAGIMSGLTRAPWEGIGRLEEDGCVIKLRIGGLTEKEAKGLEERLRNRV
;
A
#
# COMPACT_ATOMS: atom_id res chain seq x y z
N MET A 1 -9.54 14.24 11.29
CA MET A 1 -10.79 13.89 10.59
C MET A 1 -11.03 12.37 10.68
N LEU A 2 -12.10 11.90 11.36
CA LEU A 2 -12.34 10.47 11.63
C LEU A 2 -12.53 9.63 10.36
N ALA A 3 -13.21 10.17 9.35
CA ALA A 3 -13.47 9.47 8.08
C ALA A 3 -12.18 9.06 7.35
N ALA A 4 -11.15 9.91 7.34
CA ALA A 4 -9.85 9.60 6.75
C ALA A 4 -9.17 8.39 7.40
N VAL A 5 -9.26 8.27 8.72
CA VAL A 5 -8.69 7.15 9.48
C VAL A 5 -9.48 5.88 9.18
N VAL A 6 -10.81 5.94 9.22
CA VAL A 6 -11.66 4.78 8.94
C VAL A 6 -11.42 4.24 7.52
N LEU A 7 -11.37 5.10 6.52
CA LEU A 7 -11.12 4.68 5.13
C LEU A 7 -9.75 4.04 4.96
N TYR A 8 -8.72 4.62 5.59
CA TYR A 8 -7.38 4.06 5.56
C TYR A 8 -7.31 2.66 6.19
N GLU A 9 -7.80 2.51 7.41
CA GLU A 9 -7.78 1.22 8.11
C GLU A 9 -8.66 0.18 7.40
N THR A 10 -9.79 0.60 6.83
CA THR A 10 -10.65 -0.29 6.02
C THR A 10 -9.90 -0.80 4.79
N GLY A 11 -9.25 0.08 4.04
CA GLY A 11 -8.43 -0.32 2.89
C GLY A 11 -7.32 -1.28 3.33
N LYS A 12 -6.61 -0.97 4.41
CA LYS A 12 -5.49 -1.76 4.94
C LYS A 12 -5.91 -3.18 5.33
N GLU A 13 -7.00 -3.32 6.07
CA GLU A 13 -7.53 -4.64 6.46
C GLU A 13 -7.98 -5.45 5.24
N MET A 14 -8.71 -4.82 4.31
CA MET A 14 -9.14 -5.47 3.07
C MET A 14 -7.96 -5.96 2.24
N GLY A 15 -6.96 -5.11 2.03
CA GLY A 15 -5.77 -5.43 1.23
C GLY A 15 -4.99 -6.59 1.83
N ALA A 16 -4.78 -6.58 3.15
CA ALA A 16 -4.06 -7.65 3.84
C ALA A 16 -4.80 -8.99 3.73
N ARG A 17 -6.12 -8.97 3.84
CA ARG A 17 -6.95 -10.18 3.70
C ARG A 17 -6.92 -10.73 2.28
N ILE A 18 -7.05 -9.88 1.26
CA ILE A 18 -6.98 -10.29 -0.15
C ILE A 18 -5.63 -10.92 -0.46
N ALA A 19 -4.53 -10.27 -0.06
CA ALA A 19 -3.18 -10.77 -0.29
C ALA A 19 -2.94 -12.14 0.37
N ARG A 20 -3.33 -12.32 1.63
CA ARG A 20 -3.17 -13.59 2.36
C ARG A 20 -4.00 -14.74 1.77
N ASN A 21 -5.16 -14.42 1.19
CA ASN A 21 -6.00 -15.42 0.52
C ASN A 21 -5.49 -15.74 -0.90
N SER A 22 -4.74 -14.83 -1.51
CA SER A 22 -4.22 -14.97 -2.87
C SER A 22 -2.88 -15.71 -2.90
N TYR A 23 -2.08 -15.61 -1.83
CA TYR A 23 -0.74 -16.20 -1.76
C TYR A 23 -0.51 -16.89 -0.41
N GLU A 24 -0.08 -18.15 -0.46
CA GLU A 24 0.20 -18.95 0.74
C GLU A 24 1.60 -18.68 1.32
N ARG A 25 2.53 -18.18 0.50
CA ARG A 25 3.92 -17.90 0.91
C ARG A 25 4.16 -16.42 1.21
N VAL A 26 5.12 -16.18 2.10
CA VAL A 26 5.65 -14.83 2.34
C VAL A 26 6.59 -14.46 1.20
N MET A 27 6.50 -13.21 0.76
CA MET A 27 7.35 -12.66 -0.30
C MET A 27 8.35 -11.65 0.25
N ASP A 28 9.49 -11.54 -0.43
CA ASP A 28 10.41 -10.42 -0.26
C ASP A 28 9.75 -9.10 -0.70
N PRO A 29 10.09 -7.96 -0.08
CA PRO A 29 9.49 -6.66 -0.42
C PRO A 29 9.57 -6.31 -1.91
N GLU A 30 10.69 -6.60 -2.58
CA GLU A 30 10.87 -6.32 -4.01
C GLU A 30 10.00 -7.20 -4.91
N GLU A 31 9.71 -8.43 -4.48
CA GLU A 31 8.75 -9.29 -5.17
C GLU A 31 7.32 -8.82 -4.87
N ALA A 32 6.99 -8.59 -3.60
CA ALA A 32 5.66 -8.19 -3.16
C ALA A 32 5.15 -6.93 -3.87
N ILE A 33 5.99 -5.89 -3.99
CA ILE A 33 5.58 -4.65 -4.65
C ILE A 33 5.23 -4.85 -6.13
N ARG A 34 5.84 -5.82 -6.81
CA ARG A 34 5.53 -6.19 -8.21
C ARG A 34 4.21 -6.94 -8.35
N GLU A 35 3.77 -7.62 -7.30
CA GLU A 35 2.49 -8.33 -7.26
C GLU A 35 1.32 -7.40 -6.89
N VAL A 36 1.57 -6.26 -6.23
CA VAL A 36 0.52 -5.31 -5.82
C VAL A 36 -0.40 -4.92 -6.99
N PRO A 37 0.08 -4.45 -8.17
CA PRO A 37 -0.80 -4.08 -9.26
C PRO A 37 -1.64 -5.24 -9.81
N LYS A 38 -1.10 -6.46 -9.79
CA LYS A 38 -1.82 -7.66 -10.26
C LYS A 38 -3.01 -7.97 -9.35
N ILE A 39 -2.81 -7.87 -8.04
CA ILE A 39 -3.87 -8.08 -7.05
C ILE A 39 -4.95 -6.99 -7.16
N LEU A 40 -4.54 -5.73 -7.36
CA LEU A 40 -5.47 -4.63 -7.60
C LEU A 40 -6.31 -4.84 -8.86
N ALA A 41 -5.70 -5.33 -9.94
CA ALA A 41 -6.41 -5.65 -11.18
C ALA A 41 -7.48 -6.74 -10.97
N TRP A 42 -7.27 -7.72 -10.08
CA TRP A 42 -8.26 -8.76 -9.78
C TRP A 42 -9.54 -8.23 -9.13
N ILE A 43 -9.46 -7.08 -8.46
CA ILE A 43 -10.61 -6.41 -7.85
C ILE A 43 -11.09 -5.22 -8.66
N GLY A 44 -10.64 -5.11 -9.92
CA GLY A 44 -11.09 -4.08 -10.86
C GLY A 44 -10.48 -2.69 -10.61
N ILE A 45 -9.31 -2.62 -9.96
CA ILE A 45 -8.59 -1.37 -9.74
C ILE A 45 -7.38 -1.32 -10.68
N ASP A 46 -7.42 -0.38 -11.62
CA ASP A 46 -6.33 -0.17 -12.57
C ASP A 46 -5.16 0.53 -11.87
N SER A 47 -3.98 -0.06 -12.00
CA SER A 47 -2.77 0.46 -11.37
C SER A 47 -1.50 0.04 -12.09
N LEU A 48 -0.41 0.76 -11.82
CA LEU A 48 0.91 0.46 -12.35
C LEU A 48 1.99 0.77 -11.32
N GLN A 49 3.10 0.04 -11.38
CA GLN A 49 4.27 0.30 -10.54
C GLN A 49 5.25 1.23 -11.28
N LYS A 50 5.69 2.30 -10.62
CA LYS A 50 6.77 3.19 -11.07
C LYS A 50 7.87 3.24 -10.00
N GLY A 51 8.94 2.46 -10.19
CA GLY A 51 9.99 2.32 -9.17
C GLY A 51 9.43 1.71 -7.89
N ASN A 52 9.51 2.45 -6.78
CA ASN A 52 8.99 2.03 -5.47
C ASN A 52 7.62 2.64 -5.13
N GLU A 53 6.92 3.17 -6.13
CA GLU A 53 5.60 3.77 -6.00
C GLU A 53 4.57 2.96 -6.80
N ILE A 54 3.35 2.93 -6.28
CA ILE A 54 2.18 2.37 -6.95
C ILE A 54 1.29 3.52 -7.36
N TYR A 55 1.01 3.62 -8.66
CA TYR A 55 0.07 4.58 -9.22
C TYR A 55 -1.27 3.89 -9.40
N VAL A 56 -2.31 4.39 -8.75
CA VAL A 56 -3.69 3.90 -8.86
C VAL A 56 -4.47 4.92 -9.70
N MET A 57 -5.00 4.47 -10.83
CA MET A 57 -5.79 5.31 -11.75
C MET A 57 -7.21 5.47 -11.20
N ASP A 58 -7.86 6.59 -11.52
CA ASP A 58 -9.26 6.89 -11.15
C ASP A 58 -9.55 6.74 -9.63
N ALA A 59 -8.51 6.90 -8.80
CA ALA A 59 -8.63 6.78 -7.35
C ALA A 59 -9.62 7.82 -6.81
N VAL A 60 -10.56 7.38 -5.97
CA VAL A 60 -11.59 8.27 -5.42
C VAL A 60 -10.99 9.05 -4.26
N GLY A 61 -10.27 10.12 -4.59
CA GLY A 61 -9.75 11.07 -3.62
C GLY A 61 -10.90 11.77 -2.90
N LEU A 62 -10.87 11.76 -1.57
CA LEU A 62 -11.72 12.66 -0.78
C LEU A 62 -10.88 13.89 -0.44
N ALA A 63 -11.25 15.02 -1.04
CA ALA A 63 -10.74 16.32 -0.58
C ALA A 63 -11.25 16.55 0.84
N THR A 64 -10.33 16.85 1.75
CA THR A 64 -10.69 17.31 3.10
C THR A 64 -10.69 18.83 3.07
N SER A 65 -11.49 19.47 3.94
CA SER A 65 -11.78 20.91 3.88
C SER A 65 -10.55 21.82 3.91
N ASP A 66 -9.37 21.32 4.27
CA ASP A 66 -8.18 22.12 4.55
C ASP A 66 -6.87 21.55 3.99
N GLU A 67 -6.88 20.47 3.18
CA GLU A 67 -5.64 19.85 2.64
C GLU A 67 -5.78 19.40 1.18
N GLU A 68 -4.64 19.33 0.48
CA GLU A 68 -4.50 18.58 -0.78
C GLU A 68 -5.20 17.22 -0.62
N GLY A 69 -6.11 16.89 -1.53
CA GLY A 69 -6.90 15.66 -1.39
C GLY A 69 -5.98 14.43 -1.29
N VAL A 70 -6.41 13.42 -0.54
CA VAL A 70 -5.66 12.17 -0.36
C VAL A 70 -6.56 10.97 -0.65
N CYS A 71 -6.02 9.99 -1.37
CA CYS A 71 -6.66 8.70 -1.62
C CYS A 71 -6.57 7.79 -0.37
N HIS A 72 -7.37 8.09 0.65
CA HIS A 72 -7.27 7.41 1.94
C HIS A 72 -7.48 5.90 1.85
N PHE A 73 -8.47 5.48 1.07
CA PHE A 73 -8.80 4.07 0.91
C PHE A 73 -7.71 3.34 0.12
N GLU A 74 -7.30 3.88 -1.03
CA GLU A 74 -6.33 3.27 -1.94
C GLU A 74 -4.95 3.15 -1.30
N ARG A 75 -4.48 4.19 -0.60
CA ARG A 75 -3.20 4.12 0.12
C ARG A 75 -3.24 3.10 1.26
N GLY A 76 -4.39 2.92 1.90
CA GLY A 76 -4.63 1.85 2.88
C GLY A 76 -4.57 0.49 2.22
N LEU A 77 -5.30 0.31 1.11
CA LEU A 77 -5.41 -0.93 0.35
C LEU A 77 -4.04 -1.42 -0.13
N VAL A 78 -3.25 -0.55 -0.76
CA VAL A 78 -1.89 -0.86 -1.22
C VAL A 78 -0.98 -1.27 -0.05
N ALA A 79 -1.02 -0.54 1.07
CA ALA A 79 -0.26 -0.87 2.27
C ALA A 79 -0.71 -2.20 2.89
N GLY A 80 -2.00 -2.47 2.87
CA GLY A 80 -2.61 -3.73 3.31
C GLY A 80 -2.11 -4.92 2.50
N ILE A 81 -2.18 -4.83 1.17
CA ILE A 81 -1.70 -5.87 0.26
C ILE A 81 -0.22 -6.16 0.55
N MET A 82 0.61 -5.11 0.58
CA MET A 82 2.04 -5.24 0.89
C MET A 82 2.26 -5.92 2.25
N SER A 83 1.52 -5.51 3.27
CA SER A 83 1.59 -6.11 4.61
C SER A 83 1.16 -7.58 4.63
N GLY A 84 0.17 -7.94 3.82
CA GLY A 84 -0.29 -9.32 3.67
C GLY A 84 0.77 -10.21 3.02
N LEU A 85 1.41 -9.73 1.95
CA LEU A 85 2.43 -10.46 1.20
C LEU A 85 3.73 -10.64 1.98
N THR A 86 4.19 -9.62 2.72
CA THR A 86 5.49 -9.66 3.41
C THR A 86 5.40 -9.96 4.91
N ARG A 87 4.19 -9.99 5.49
CA ARG A 87 3.94 -10.08 6.95
C ARG A 87 4.68 -9.00 7.76
N ALA A 88 4.84 -7.82 7.19
CA ALA A 88 5.44 -6.65 7.84
C ALA A 88 4.43 -5.49 7.90
N PRO A 89 4.53 -4.56 8.85
CA PRO A 89 3.55 -3.49 9.01
C PRO A 89 3.82 -2.34 8.03
N TRP A 90 3.38 -2.46 6.78
CA TRP A 90 3.56 -1.38 5.79
C TRP A 90 2.52 -0.28 5.95
N GLU A 91 2.93 0.94 5.60
CA GLU A 91 2.10 2.14 5.57
C GLU A 91 2.18 2.81 4.20
N GLY A 92 1.04 3.33 3.73
CA GLY A 92 0.91 4.01 2.44
C GLY A 92 0.81 5.52 2.62
N ILE A 93 1.70 6.26 1.96
CA ILE A 93 1.66 7.71 1.85
C ILE A 93 1.16 8.03 0.43
N GLY A 94 -0.01 8.66 0.34
CA GLY A 94 -0.65 8.98 -0.93
C GLY A 94 -0.52 10.46 -1.27
N ARG A 95 -0.41 10.77 -2.57
CA ARG A 95 -0.60 12.11 -3.15
C ARG A 95 -1.51 11.99 -4.37
N LEU A 96 -2.51 12.86 -4.49
CA LEU A 96 -3.34 12.91 -5.69
C LEU A 96 -2.57 13.55 -6.85
N GLU A 97 -2.74 12.98 -8.03
CA GLU A 97 -2.35 13.56 -9.31
C GLU A 97 -3.61 13.67 -10.19
N GLU A 98 -3.51 14.34 -11.34
CA GLU A 98 -4.67 14.66 -12.20
C GLU A 98 -5.51 13.42 -12.57
N ASP A 99 -4.85 12.29 -12.86
CA ASP A 99 -5.49 11.05 -13.32
C ASP A 99 -5.54 9.94 -12.25
N GLY A 100 -5.25 10.25 -10.97
CA GLY A 100 -5.30 9.23 -9.92
C GLY A 100 -4.49 9.55 -8.66
N CYS A 101 -3.89 8.51 -8.08
CA CYS A 101 -3.12 8.64 -6.84
C CYS A 101 -1.80 7.89 -6.90
N VAL A 102 -0.72 8.58 -6.52
CA VAL A 102 0.60 7.96 -6.32
C VAL A 102 0.73 7.57 -4.86
N ILE A 103 1.08 6.31 -4.61
CA ILE A 103 1.23 5.75 -3.28
C ILE A 103 2.66 5.25 -3.09
N LYS A 104 3.33 5.84 -2.10
CA LYS A 104 4.65 5.41 -1.64
C LYS A 104 4.51 4.57 -0.37
N LEU A 105 5.26 3.49 -0.31
CA LEU A 105 5.26 2.54 0.80
C LEU A 105 6.43 2.80 1.75
N ARG A 106 6.19 2.60 3.05
CA ARG A 106 7.23 2.54 4.09
C ARG A 106 6.84 1.54 5.17
N ILE A 107 7.80 1.06 5.95
CA ILE A 107 7.48 0.25 7.13
C ILE A 107 7.07 1.18 8.29
N GLY A 108 5.89 0.93 8.85
CA GLY A 108 5.32 1.65 9.97
C GLY A 108 6.04 1.38 11.29
N GLY A 109 6.04 2.37 12.17
CA GLY A 109 6.62 2.27 13.51
C GLY A 109 8.16 2.25 13.55
N LEU A 110 8.82 2.47 12.41
CA LEU A 110 10.28 2.46 12.31
C LEU A 110 10.82 3.79 11.79
N THR A 111 11.94 4.22 12.36
CA THR A 111 12.79 5.26 11.76
C THR A 111 13.37 4.77 10.44
N GLU A 112 13.86 5.67 9.58
CA GLU A 112 14.42 5.29 8.28
C GLU A 112 15.60 4.31 8.38
N LYS A 113 16.41 4.43 9.44
CA LYS A 113 17.50 3.47 9.72
C LYS A 113 16.96 2.09 10.10
N GLU A 114 15.94 2.03 10.93
CA GLU A 114 15.32 0.78 11.35
C GLU A 114 14.53 0.11 10.22
N ALA A 115 13.90 0.91 9.35
CA ALA A 115 13.23 0.42 8.16
C ALA A 115 14.22 -0.29 7.23
N LYS A 116 15.38 0.33 6.93
CA LYS A 116 16.43 -0.31 6.13
C LYS A 116 16.96 -1.59 6.77
N GLY A 117 17.21 -1.57 8.08
CA GLY A 117 17.66 -2.76 8.81
C GLY A 117 16.61 -3.88 8.83
N LEU A 118 15.32 -3.54 8.93
CA LEU A 118 14.24 -4.52 8.84
C LEU A 118 14.09 -5.08 7.43
N GLU A 119 14.13 -4.24 6.39
CA GLU A 119 14.10 -4.66 4.98
C GLU A 119 15.20 -5.67 4.68
N GLU A 120 16.41 -5.42 5.16
CA GLU A 120 17.56 -6.32 4.98
C GLU A 120 17.37 -7.66 5.72
N ARG A 121 16.76 -7.64 6.92
CA ARG A 121 16.39 -8.88 7.64
C ARG A 121 15.25 -9.63 6.98
N LEU A 122 14.28 -8.94 6.37
CA LEU A 122 13.19 -9.57 5.63
C LEU A 122 13.74 -10.27 4.40
N ARG A 123 14.66 -9.61 3.67
CA ARG A 123 15.35 -10.19 2.51
C ARG A 123 16.14 -11.46 2.84
N ASN A 124 16.74 -11.53 4.02
CA ASN A 124 17.57 -12.67 4.44
C ASN A 124 16.78 -13.81 5.11
N ARG A 125 15.44 -13.71 5.21
CA ARG A 125 14.57 -14.71 5.83
C ARG A 125 13.93 -15.68 4.84
N VAL A 126 14.05 -15.39 3.54
CA VAL A 126 13.55 -16.21 2.43
C VAL A 126 14.67 -17.09 1.89
#